data_AF-A0A2E4UX57-F1
#
_entry.id   AF-A0A2E4UX57-F1
#
_cell.length_a   1.000
_cell.length_b   1.000
_cell.length_c   1.000
_cell.angle_alpha   90.00
_cell.angle_beta   90.00
_cell.angle_gamma   90.00
#
_symmetry.space_group_name_H-M   'P 1'
#
loop_
_entity.id
_entity.type
_entity.pdbx_description
1 polymer ?
#
loop_
_entity_poly.entity_id
_entity_poly.type
_entity_poly.pdbx_seq_one_letter_code
_entity_poly.pdbx_strand_id
1 'polypeptide(L)'
;MLAAPRGRVWCTRCEQALPALRALFNALPLLGLLGTIGGLMDTFRQMQRLHGFDVSLLVSGGIGDAMVTTQVGLLMVIPGWVALAALTGMLARADATAGAGV
;
A
#
# COMPACT_ATOMS: atom_id res chain seq x y z
N MET A 1 13.30 -6.67 27.66
CA MET A 1 13.73 -7.88 26.93
C MET A 1 13.41 -7.72 25.44
N LEU A 2 14.41 -7.42 24.59
CA LEU A 2 14.47 -7.56 23.11
C LEU A 2 15.54 -6.66 22.44
N ALA A 3 16.39 -5.97 23.21
CA ALA A 3 17.60 -5.33 22.67
C ALA A 3 18.75 -6.36 22.61
N ALA A 4 18.67 -7.30 21.66
CA ALA A 4 19.86 -8.03 21.24
C ALA A 4 20.66 -7.12 20.28
N PRO A 5 21.99 -6.98 20.44
CA PRO A 5 22.82 -6.20 19.52
C PRO A 5 22.78 -6.87 18.14
N ARG A 6 21.93 -6.34 17.25
CA ARG A 6 21.85 -6.78 15.86
C ARG A 6 23.16 -6.38 15.16
N GLY A 7 23.90 -7.35 14.62
CA GLY A 7 25.20 -7.09 13.99
C GLY A 7 25.09 -6.20 12.75
N ARG A 8 26.18 -5.48 12.40
CA ARG A 8 26.23 -4.54 11.25
C ARG A 8 25.75 -5.10 9.90
N VAL A 9 25.91 -6.42 9.70
CA VAL A 9 25.44 -7.12 8.50
C VAL A 9 23.90 -7.16 8.40
N TRP A 10 23.21 -7.18 9.54
CA TRP A 10 21.74 -7.12 9.57
C TRP A 10 21.22 -5.73 9.22
N CYS A 11 21.80 -4.66 9.78
CA CYS A 11 21.39 -3.29 9.45
C CYS A 11 21.57 -3.00 7.95
N THR A 12 22.75 -3.30 7.41
CA THR A 12 23.05 -3.07 5.98
C THR A 12 22.12 -3.84 5.05
N ARG A 13 21.76 -5.09 5.38
CA ARG A 13 20.75 -5.84 4.60
C ARG A 13 19.36 -5.22 4.67
N CYS A 14 18.93 -4.76 5.85
CA CYS A 14 17.64 -4.10 6.00
C CYS A 14 17.58 -2.75 5.26
N GLU A 15 18.68 -1.98 5.28
CA GLU A 15 18.80 -0.72 4.53
C GLU A 15 18.74 -0.94 3.01
N GLN A 16 19.36 -2.01 2.51
CA GLN A 16 19.31 -2.37 1.09
C GLN A 16 17.89 -2.75 0.63
N ALA A 17 17.08 -3.37 1.50
CA ALA A 17 15.71 -3.77 1.17
C ALA A 17 14.67 -2.64 1.32
N LEU A 18 14.99 -1.61 2.10
CA LEU A 18 14.10 -0.49 2.43
C LEU A 18 13.56 0.30 1.22
N PRO A 19 14.37 0.63 0.19
CA PRO A 19 13.90 1.33 -1.01
C PRO A 19 12.89 0.52 -1.81
N ALA A 20 13.09 -0.80 -1.93
CA ALA A 20 12.16 -1.68 -2.61
C ALA A 20 10.81 -1.73 -1.88
N LEU A 21 10.84 -1.83 -0.55
CA LEU A 21 9.63 -1.80 0.28
C LEU A 21 8.88 -0.47 0.17
N ARG A 22 9.60 0.66 0.14
CA ARG A 22 9.06 1.99 -0.12
C ARG A 22 8.35 2.07 -1.47
N ALA A 23 8.99 1.60 -2.52
CA ALA A 23 8.42 1.60 -3.87
C ALA A 23 7.12 0.77 -3.92
N LEU A 24 7.11 -0.40 -3.27
CA LEU A 24 5.93 -1.26 -3.19
C LEU A 24 4.76 -0.55 -2.49
N PHE A 25 4.99 0.05 -1.31
CA PHE A 25 3.94 0.78 -0.61
C PHE A 25 3.43 1.98 -1.41
N ASN A 26 4.30 2.69 -2.13
CA ASN A 26 3.86 3.78 -3.01
C ASN A 26 3.01 3.29 -4.20
N ALA A 27 3.17 2.04 -4.63
CA ALA A 27 2.39 1.45 -5.70
C ALA A 27 0.99 0.97 -5.24
N LEU A 28 0.81 0.63 -3.96
CA LEU A 28 -0.47 0.13 -3.41
C LEU A 28 -1.68 1.05 -3.70
N PRO A 29 -1.61 2.37 -3.45
CA PRO A 29 -2.70 3.29 -3.78
C PRO A 29 -3.00 3.35 -5.27
N LEU A 30 -1.96 3.29 -6.11
CA LEU A 30 -2.09 3.30 -7.56
C LEU A 30 -2.78 2.02 -8.06
N LEU A 31 -2.52 0.88 -7.43
CA LEU A 31 -3.23 -0.38 -7.70
C LEU A 31 -4.71 -0.29 -7.30
N GLY A 32 -5.04 0.36 -6.17
CA GLY A 32 -6.43 0.63 -5.79
C GLY A 32 -7.17 1.49 -6.81
N LEU A 33 -6.48 2.51 -7.34
CA LEU A 33 -6.99 3.38 -8.40
C LEU A 33 -7.16 2.64 -9.75
N LEU A 34 -6.23 1.74 -10.07
CA LEU A 34 -6.37 0.86 -11.24
C LEU A 34 -7.63 -0.02 -11.12
N GLY A 35 -7.92 -0.53 -9.92
CA GLY A 35 -9.14 -1.28 -9.63
C GLY A 35 -10.42 -0.47 -9.89
N THR A 36 -10.45 0.80 -9.49
CA THR A 36 -11.59 1.69 -9.78
C THR A 36 -11.81 1.85 -11.28
N ILE A 37 -10.73 2.00 -12.06
CA ILE A 37 -10.83 2.14 -13.52
C ILE A 37 -11.39 0.85 -14.13
N GLY A 38 -10.96 -0.32 -13.64
CA GLY A 38 -11.51 -1.61 -14.06
C GLY A 38 -13.01 -1.73 -13.79
N GLY A 39 -13.44 -1.46 -12.55
CA GLY A 39 -14.85 -1.54 -12.15
C GLY A 39 -15.75 -0.57 -12.91
N LEU A 40 -15.29 0.66 -13.13
CA LEU A 40 -16.00 1.64 -13.97
C LEU A 40 -16.10 1.16 -15.42
N MET A 41 -15.03 0.58 -15.98
CA MET A 41 -15.06 0.03 -17.34
C MET A 41 -16.07 -1.09 -17.49
N ASP A 42 -16.17 -1.98 -16.51
CA ASP A 42 -17.16 -3.07 -16.52
C ASP A 42 -18.59 -2.54 -16.36
N THR A 43 -18.78 -1.49 -15.56
CA THR A 43 -20.07 -0.79 -15.43
C THR A 43 -20.50 -0.19 -16.78
N PHE A 44 -19.60 0.48 -17.49
CA PHE A 44 -19.88 1.02 -18.82
C PHE A 44 -20.20 -0.07 -19.85
N ARG A 45 -19.48 -1.20 -19.85
CA ARG A 45 -19.76 -2.33 -20.75
C ARG A 45 -21.14 -2.94 -20.51
N GLN A 46 -21.58 -3.02 -19.26
CA GLN A 46 -22.91 -3.53 -18.92
C GLN A 46 -24.01 -2.53 -19.29
N MET A 47 -23.77 -1.23 -19.10
CA MET A 47 -24.67 -0.18 -19.54
C MET A 47 -24.92 -0.22 -21.05
N GLN A 48 -23.88 -0.47 -21.87
CA GLN A 48 -24.05 -0.57 -23.33
C GLN A 48 -24.96 -1.73 -23.77
N ARG A 49 -25.19 -2.73 -22.90
CA ARG A 49 -26.02 -3.90 -23.21
C ARG A 49 -27.46 -3.77 -22.71
N LEU A 50 -27.72 -2.83 -21.80
CA LEU A 50 -29.00 -2.67 -21.12
C LEU A 50 -29.62 -1.32 -21.51
N HIS A 51 -30.92 -1.31 -21.79
CA HIS A 51 -31.67 -0.07 -22.05
C HIS A 51 -32.78 0.09 -21.01
N GLY A 52 -32.93 1.29 -20.43
CA GLY A 52 -34.04 1.63 -19.52
C GLY A 52 -33.65 1.83 -18.04
N PHE A 53 -34.64 1.74 -17.15
CA PHE A 53 -34.52 2.04 -15.71
C PHE A 53 -33.44 1.23 -14.97
N ASP A 54 -33.13 0.02 -15.43
CA ASP A 54 -32.10 -0.85 -14.83
C ASP A 54 -30.69 -0.24 -14.88
N VAL A 55 -30.43 0.68 -15.83
CA VAL A 55 -29.14 1.35 -15.97
C VAL A 55 -28.80 2.20 -14.74
N SER A 56 -29.78 2.86 -14.11
CA SER A 56 -29.50 3.74 -12.97
C SER A 56 -29.06 2.94 -11.74
N LEU A 57 -29.72 1.82 -11.47
CA LEU A 57 -29.36 0.94 -10.35
C LEU A 57 -27.98 0.31 -10.57
N LEU A 58 -27.73 -0.17 -11.79
CA LEU A 58 -26.46 -0.76 -12.22
C LEU A 58 -25.28 0.20 -12.03
N VAL A 59 -25.43 1.46 -12.43
CA VAL A 59 -24.39 2.48 -12.28
C VAL A 59 -24.08 2.75 -10.82
N SER A 60 -25.11 2.88 -9.99
CA SER A 60 -24.91 3.14 -8.55
C SER A 60 -24.16 1.99 -7.87
N GLY A 61 -24.48 0.73 -8.23
CA GLY A 61 -23.78 -0.45 -7.73
C GLY A 61 -22.34 -0.54 -8.25
N GLY A 62 -22.14 -0.41 -9.56
CA GLY A 62 -20.82 -0.53 -10.18
C GLY A 62 -19.82 0.55 -9.76
N ILE A 63 -20.29 1.78 -9.51
CA ILE A 63 -19.46 2.83 -8.91
C ILE A 63 -19.14 2.49 -7.44
N GLY A 64 -20.13 2.00 -6.68
CA GLY A 64 -19.94 1.57 -5.30
C GLY A 64 -18.85 0.49 -5.17
N ASP A 65 -18.92 -0.55 -5.99
CA ASP A 65 -17.92 -1.63 -6.04
C ASP A 65 -16.54 -1.10 -6.43
N ALA A 66 -16.48 -0.18 -7.40
CA ALA A 66 -15.23 0.47 -7.77
C ALA A 66 -14.62 1.22 -6.57
N MET A 67 -15.41 1.97 -5.80
CA MET A 67 -14.89 2.72 -4.64
C MET A 67 -14.29 1.82 -3.54
N VAL A 68 -14.79 0.59 -3.38
CA VAL A 68 -14.24 -0.38 -2.41
C VAL A 68 -12.79 -0.73 -2.74
N THR A 69 -12.39 -0.82 -4.02
CA THR A 69 -11.00 -1.14 -4.38
C THR A 69 -10.03 -0.04 -3.96
N THR A 70 -10.47 1.23 -4.02
CA THR A 70 -9.68 2.37 -3.53
C THR A 70 -9.57 2.33 -2.01
N GLN A 71 -10.67 2.03 -1.31
CA GLN A 71 -10.65 1.89 0.15
C GLN A 71 -9.67 0.80 0.59
N VAL A 72 -9.65 -0.36 -0.09
CA VAL A 72 -8.72 -1.46 0.21
C VAL A 72 -7.26 -1.05 -0.04
N GLY A 73 -6.97 -0.38 -1.16
CA GLY A 73 -5.61 0.10 -1.46
C GLY A 73 -5.08 1.08 -0.41
N LEU A 74 -5.93 1.98 0.08
CA LEU A 74 -5.58 2.91 1.16
C LEU A 74 -5.47 2.20 2.52
N LEU A 75 -6.38 1.27 2.81
CA LEU A 75 -6.36 0.50 4.05
C LEU A 75 -5.07 -0.31 4.20
N MET A 76 -4.51 -0.83 3.11
CA MET A 76 -3.23 -1.53 3.14
C MET A 76 -2.00 -0.60 3.20
N VAL A 77 -2.01 0.56 2.54
CA VAL A 77 -0.82 1.43 2.49
C VAL A 77 -0.52 2.12 3.82
N ILE A 78 -1.57 2.59 4.53
CA ILE A 78 -1.44 3.38 5.77
C ILE A 78 -0.63 2.61 6.84
N PRO A 79 -1.00 1.38 7.22
CA PRO A 79 -0.21 0.62 8.20
C PRO A 79 1.18 0.27 7.66
N GLY A 80 1.32 0.04 6.36
CA GLY A 80 2.61 -0.22 5.71
C GLY A 80 3.60 0.94 5.85
N TRP A 81 3.15 2.18 5.62
CA TRP A 81 3.96 3.37 5.82
C TRP A 81 4.32 3.61 7.29
N VAL A 82 3.41 3.38 8.23
CA VAL A 82 3.70 3.48 9.67
C VAL A 82 4.77 2.46 10.08
N ALA A 83 4.64 1.20 9.63
CA ALA A 83 5.60 0.15 9.91
C ALA A 83 6.98 0.45 9.30
N LEU A 84 7.02 0.95 8.07
CA LEU A 84 8.24 1.35 7.39
C LEU A 84 8.93 2.52 8.10
N ALA A 85 8.18 3.52 8.55
CA ALA A 85 8.70 4.63 9.32
C ALA A 85 9.31 4.14 10.65
N ALA A 86 8.61 3.26 11.36
CA ALA A 86 9.10 2.65 12.60
C ALA A 86 10.39 1.85 12.34
N LEU A 87 10.44 1.03 11.30
CA LEU A 87 11.61 0.22 10.93
C LEU A 87 12.83 1.11 10.62
N THR A 88 12.64 2.18 9.84
CA THR A 88 13.72 3.14 9.51
C THR A 88 14.26 3.82 10.77
N GLY A 89 13.39 4.20 11.71
CA GLY A 89 13.79 4.79 12.99
C GLY A 89 14.53 3.80 13.90
N MET A 90 14.16 2.51 13.88
CA MET A 90 14.88 1.47 14.62
C MET A 90 16.29 1.23 14.07
N LEU A 91 16.46 1.25 12.74
CA LEU A 91 17.77 1.08 12.09
C LEU A 91 18.71 2.26 12.42
N ALA A 92 18.23 3.50 12.29
CA ALA A 92 19.01 4.69 12.60
C ALA A 92 19.50 4.71 14.07
N ARG A 93 18.67 4.23 15.00
CA ARG A 93 19.05 4.11 16.43
C ARG A 93 20.10 3.01 16.65
N ALA A 94 20.00 1.90 15.92
CA ALA A 94 20.96 0.80 16.03
C ALA A 94 22.36 1.21 15.55
N ASP A 95 22.45 1.98 14.47
CA ASP A 95 23.73 2.47 13.96
C ASP A 95 24.38 3.51 14.89
N ALA A 96 23.59 4.40 15.49
CA ALA A 96 24.09 5.37 16.48
C ALA A 96 24.71 4.68 17.71
N THR A 97 24.09 3.59 18.19
CA THR A 97 24.67 2.80 19.30
C THR A 97 25.92 2.00 18.90
N ALA A 98 26.06 1.63 17.63
CA ALA A 98 27.23 0.92 17.13
C ALA A 98 28.44 1.85 16.92
N GLY A 99 28.20 3.15 16.66
CA GLY A 99 29.25 4.16 16.49
C GLY A 99 29.80 4.72 17.81
N ALA A 100 29.05 4.64 18.92
CA ALA A 100 29.47 5.16 20.23
C ALA A 100 30.36 4.21 21.04
N GLY A 101 30.72 3.05 20.49
CA GLY A 101 31.54 2.01 21.14
C GLY A 101 32.96 1.86 20.55
N VAL A 102 33.41 2.82 19.74
CA VAL A 102 34.79 2.94 19.19
C VAL A 102 35.33 4.30 19.61
#